data_AF-A0A3S3RMI3-F1
#
_entry.id   AF-A0A3S3RMI3-F1
#
_cell.length_a   1.000
_cell.length_b   1.000
_cell.length_c   1.000
_cell.angle_alpha   90.00
_cell.angle_beta   90.00
_cell.angle_gamma   90.00
#
_symmetry.space_group_name_H-M   'P 1'
#
loop_
_entity.id
_entity.type
_entity.pdbx_description
1 polymer ?
#
loop_
_entity_poly.entity_id
_entity_poly.type
_entity_poly.pdbx_seq_one_letter_code
_entity_poly.pdbx_strand_id
1 'polypeptide(L)'
;MSFRFIHTADIHLDSPLRSLALRNSELAELVGDASRQAFTAIVDLCLEERVDALVVAGDFYDGDQTSMKTARFLASQMTRLHQAGVRVYMIRGNHDAMSRITKQLVLPDTVTTFGGRCQSVIQRGVGVDVAFHGLSFASPKAPESLLPKYAGPQEGAANIGIMHTSLAGSPGHDVYAPCSVADLHGHGFDYWALGHIHVRQVYSGASTLVMPGIPQGRDINEAGEKSVTLVTIRDDRSVEMAERLTSVAQFERVSIDLTGASEWSEAIVRIRAGLEQSREAARSRYLVARLGLTGTSALSWSLIRDRDLLIAEAEQAAEQVGNSWVEKVELALSTTVIGDLEGGADPTLELAQSMRDNAGSEAFRSDARDLILKTIADLPPDARGFAGKDE
;
A
#
# COMPACT_ATOMS: atom_id res chain seq x y z
N MET A 1 17.47 31.87 6.13
CA MET A 1 17.84 30.68 5.32
C MET A 1 16.98 29.54 5.83
N SER A 2 17.15 28.29 5.40
CA SER A 2 16.26 27.20 5.85
C SER A 2 16.92 25.85 5.66
N PHE A 3 16.69 24.94 6.58
CA PHE A 3 17.10 23.54 6.45
C PHE A 3 15.98 22.75 5.77
N ARG A 4 16.29 21.93 4.76
CA ARG A 4 15.29 21.18 3.99
C ARG A 4 15.62 19.70 4.01
N PHE A 5 14.60 18.86 4.15
CA PHE A 5 14.76 17.41 4.02
C PHE A 5 13.55 16.76 3.38
N ILE A 6 13.76 15.61 2.74
CA ILE A 6 12.66 14.73 2.33
C ILE A 6 12.47 13.67 3.40
N HIS A 7 11.21 13.40 3.75
CA HIS A 7 10.79 12.35 4.66
C HIS A 7 9.96 11.30 3.92
N THR A 8 10.41 10.05 3.99
CA THR A 8 9.74 8.85 3.46
C THR A 8 9.81 7.69 4.47
N ALA A 9 9.02 6.65 4.25
CA ALA A 9 8.99 5.42 5.04
C ALA A 9 8.49 4.26 4.17
N ASP A 10 8.54 3.02 4.67
CA ASP A 10 7.80 1.88 4.14
C ASP A 10 8.06 1.59 2.65
N ILE A 11 9.31 1.79 2.19
CA ILE A 11 9.69 1.64 0.77
C ILE A 11 9.46 0.19 0.29
N HIS A 12 9.65 -0.81 1.17
CA HIS A 12 9.48 -2.23 0.86
C HIS A 12 10.14 -2.64 -0.46
N LEU A 13 11.40 -2.26 -0.62
CA LEU A 13 12.12 -2.44 -1.88
C LEU A 13 12.15 -3.91 -2.32
N ASP A 14 11.74 -4.17 -3.56
CA ASP A 14 11.63 -5.51 -4.16
C ASP A 14 10.69 -6.48 -3.41
N SER A 15 9.67 -5.95 -2.71
CA SER A 15 8.61 -6.75 -2.09
C SER A 15 8.01 -7.74 -3.10
N PRO A 16 7.86 -9.03 -2.75
CA PRO A 16 7.38 -10.04 -3.68
C PRO A 16 5.87 -9.92 -3.94
N LEU A 17 5.48 -9.57 -5.16
CA LEU A 17 4.08 -9.36 -5.58
C LEU A 17 3.40 -10.67 -6.01
N ARG A 18 3.50 -11.72 -5.20
CA ARG A 18 3.15 -13.10 -5.60
C ARG A 18 1.72 -13.25 -6.11
N SER A 19 0.74 -12.63 -5.44
CA SER A 19 -0.66 -12.71 -5.86
C SER A 19 -0.91 -12.00 -7.20
N LEU A 20 -0.17 -10.94 -7.50
CA LEU A 20 -0.28 -10.20 -8.74
C LEU A 20 0.40 -10.96 -9.88
N ALA A 21 1.61 -11.48 -9.63
CA ALA A 21 2.40 -12.25 -10.58
C ALA A 21 1.70 -13.53 -11.07
N LEU A 22 0.91 -14.17 -10.21
CA LEU A 22 0.11 -15.34 -10.59
C LEU A 22 -1.05 -14.99 -11.55
N ARG A 23 -1.51 -13.74 -11.57
CA ARG A 23 -2.66 -13.30 -12.38
C ARG A 23 -2.21 -12.60 -13.65
N ASN A 24 -1.21 -11.73 -13.55
CA ASN A 24 -0.67 -10.94 -14.64
C ASN A 24 0.82 -10.70 -14.40
N SER A 25 1.68 -11.42 -15.15
CA SER A 25 3.13 -11.36 -14.96
C SER A 25 3.72 -10.01 -15.36
N GLU A 26 3.21 -9.39 -16.43
CA GLU A 26 3.69 -8.09 -16.92
C GLU A 26 3.38 -6.97 -15.93
N LEU A 27 2.17 -6.97 -15.37
CA LEU A 27 1.77 -6.04 -14.32
C LEU A 27 2.59 -6.26 -13.04
N ALA A 28 2.92 -7.50 -12.70
CA ALA A 28 3.78 -7.78 -11.55
C ALA A 28 5.22 -7.32 -11.76
N GLU A 29 5.76 -7.44 -12.97
CA GLU A 29 7.07 -6.85 -13.33
C GLU A 29 7.03 -5.32 -13.23
N LEU A 30 5.99 -4.68 -13.77
CA LEU A 30 5.79 -3.24 -13.70
C LEU A 30 5.77 -2.74 -12.25
N VAL A 31 4.96 -3.35 -11.39
CA VAL A 31 4.82 -2.93 -9.98
C VAL A 31 6.06 -3.32 -9.16
N GLY A 32 6.72 -4.44 -9.49
CA GLY A 32 7.99 -4.83 -8.87
C GLY A 32 9.07 -3.78 -9.11
N ASP A 33 9.26 -3.36 -10.36
CA ASP A 33 10.19 -2.30 -10.74
C ASP A 33 9.74 -0.91 -10.26
N ALA A 34 8.42 -0.68 -10.08
CA ALA A 34 7.88 0.58 -9.60
C ALA A 34 8.45 0.96 -8.21
N SER A 35 8.73 -0.01 -7.33
CA SER A 35 9.36 0.28 -6.02
C SER A 35 10.76 0.91 -6.17
N ARG A 36 11.58 0.38 -7.08
CA ARG A 36 12.92 0.93 -7.40
C ARG A 36 12.81 2.27 -8.10
N GLN A 37 11.87 2.42 -9.02
CA GLN A 37 11.65 3.68 -9.72
C GLN A 37 11.15 4.77 -8.75
N ALA A 38 10.26 4.44 -7.83
CA ALA A 38 9.80 5.36 -6.80
C ALA A 38 10.96 5.81 -5.89
N PHE A 39 11.84 4.89 -5.46
CA PHE A 39 13.03 5.28 -4.70
C PHE A 39 14.01 6.13 -5.54
N THR A 40 14.14 5.83 -6.83
CA THR A 40 14.92 6.67 -7.76
C THR A 40 14.34 8.08 -7.84
N ALA A 41 13.02 8.20 -7.98
CA ALA A 41 12.33 9.49 -7.98
C ALA A 41 12.50 10.25 -6.66
N ILE A 42 12.51 9.57 -5.51
CA ILE A 42 12.83 10.18 -4.21
C ILE A 42 14.24 10.78 -4.20
N VAL A 43 15.22 10.03 -4.70
CA VAL A 43 16.61 10.51 -4.82
C VAL A 43 16.69 11.69 -5.78
N ASP A 44 16.03 11.61 -6.93
CA ASP A 44 15.99 12.70 -7.90
C ASP A 44 15.37 13.96 -7.29
N LEU A 45 14.26 13.83 -6.56
CA LEU A 45 13.64 14.92 -5.80
C LEU A 45 14.60 15.52 -4.77
N CYS A 46 15.37 14.71 -4.03
CA CYS A 46 16.37 15.24 -3.10
C CYS A 46 17.39 16.15 -3.81
N LEU A 47 17.85 15.73 -5.00
CA LEU A 47 18.84 16.45 -5.79
C LEU A 47 18.25 17.72 -6.43
N GLU A 48 17.06 17.62 -7.01
CA GLU A 48 16.35 18.72 -7.67
C GLU A 48 15.95 19.81 -6.68
N GLU A 49 15.39 19.41 -5.54
CA GLU A 49 14.99 20.33 -4.47
C GLU A 49 16.19 20.84 -3.65
N ARG A 50 17.38 20.29 -3.86
CA ARG A 50 18.63 20.63 -3.14
C ARG A 50 18.44 20.54 -1.63
N VAL A 51 17.92 19.40 -1.17
CA VAL A 51 17.69 19.17 0.25
C VAL A 51 19.01 18.90 0.99
N ASP A 52 19.05 19.23 2.27
CA ASP A 52 20.19 18.98 3.14
C ASP A 52 20.22 17.52 3.63
N ALA A 53 19.05 16.87 3.70
CA ALA A 53 18.94 15.49 4.16
C ALA A 53 17.77 14.69 3.53
N LEU A 54 17.92 13.37 3.57
CA LEU A 54 16.85 12.39 3.37
C LEU A 54 16.62 11.63 4.69
N VAL A 55 15.38 11.56 5.15
CA VAL A 55 14.95 10.81 6.33
C VAL A 55 14.12 9.62 5.89
N VAL A 56 14.51 8.42 6.34
CA VAL A 56 13.78 7.17 6.07
C VAL A 56 13.33 6.51 7.38
N ALA A 57 12.02 6.56 7.65
CA ALA A 57 11.42 6.13 8.91
C ALA A 57 11.08 4.62 8.97
N GLY A 58 11.98 3.77 8.50
CA GLY A 58 11.86 2.30 8.58
C GLY A 58 11.20 1.65 7.37
N ASP A 59 11.16 0.31 7.44
CA ASP A 59 10.74 -0.64 6.41
C ASP A 59 11.27 -0.33 5.01
N PHE A 60 12.58 -0.18 4.94
CA PHE A 60 13.30 -0.01 3.68
C PHE A 60 13.18 -1.27 2.81
N TYR A 61 13.26 -2.45 3.44
CA TYR A 61 13.17 -3.76 2.78
C TYR A 61 11.94 -4.53 3.22
N ASP A 62 11.57 -5.55 2.46
CA ASP A 62 10.59 -6.53 2.89
C ASP A 62 11.22 -7.84 3.40
N GLY A 63 10.94 -8.19 4.66
CA GLY A 63 11.20 -9.51 5.24
C GLY A 63 12.62 -10.06 5.08
N ASP A 64 12.73 -11.19 4.40
CA ASP A 64 13.96 -12.00 4.28
C ASP A 64 14.85 -11.62 3.08
N GLN A 65 14.64 -10.46 2.45
CA GLN A 65 15.38 -10.09 1.23
C GLN A 65 16.90 -10.24 1.37
N THR A 66 17.50 -10.95 0.41
CA THR A 66 18.94 -11.23 0.31
C THR A 66 19.54 -10.87 -1.06
N SER A 67 18.78 -10.22 -1.94
CA SER A 67 19.18 -9.97 -3.32
C SER A 67 20.37 -9.01 -3.41
N MET A 68 21.47 -9.48 -4.00
CA MET A 68 22.63 -8.63 -4.28
C MET A 68 22.33 -7.53 -5.32
N LYS A 69 21.31 -7.72 -6.17
CA LYS A 69 20.85 -6.67 -7.10
C LYS A 69 20.21 -5.51 -6.33
N THR A 70 19.44 -5.81 -5.29
CA THR A 70 18.82 -4.82 -4.38
C THR A 70 19.89 -4.05 -3.63
N ALA A 71 20.86 -4.76 -3.03
CA ALA A 71 21.99 -4.17 -2.33
C ALA A 71 22.79 -3.21 -3.24
N ARG A 72 23.14 -3.64 -4.47
CA ARG A 72 23.88 -2.81 -5.43
C ARG A 72 23.09 -1.58 -5.89
N PHE A 73 21.80 -1.73 -6.14
CA PHE A 73 20.93 -0.60 -6.49
C PHE A 73 20.86 0.43 -5.36
N LEU A 74 20.67 -0.04 -4.13
CA LEU A 74 20.66 0.86 -2.98
C LEU A 74 22.00 1.58 -2.81
N ALA A 75 23.12 0.85 -2.93
CA ALA A 75 24.44 1.44 -2.85
C ALA A 75 24.61 2.57 -3.88
N SER A 76 24.19 2.35 -5.13
CA SER A 76 24.32 3.36 -6.17
C SER A 76 23.48 4.60 -5.90
N GLN A 77 22.23 4.44 -5.43
CA GLN A 77 21.38 5.56 -5.04
C GLN A 77 21.96 6.36 -3.85
N MET A 78 22.48 5.67 -2.83
CA MET A 78 23.13 6.31 -1.69
C MET A 78 24.42 7.04 -2.11
N THR A 79 25.18 6.50 -3.06
CA THR A 79 26.35 7.19 -3.63
C THR A 79 25.96 8.48 -4.36
N ARG A 80 24.83 8.51 -5.08
CA ARG A 80 24.35 9.74 -5.73
C ARG A 80 24.08 10.85 -4.72
N LEU A 81 23.38 10.53 -3.63
CA LEU A 81 23.11 11.47 -2.54
C LEU A 81 24.41 11.94 -1.87
N HIS A 82 25.33 11.00 -1.59
CA HIS A 82 26.63 11.30 -1.02
C HIS A 82 27.44 12.29 -1.87
N GLN A 83 27.51 12.08 -3.18
CA GLN A 83 28.24 12.95 -4.11
C GLN A 83 27.67 14.38 -4.15
N ALA A 84 26.36 14.53 -3.92
CA ALA A 84 25.70 15.83 -3.81
C ALA A 84 25.76 16.44 -2.40
N GLY A 85 26.37 15.74 -1.43
CA GLY A 85 26.47 16.19 -0.05
C GLY A 85 25.19 16.04 0.78
N VAL A 86 24.17 15.36 0.26
CA VAL A 86 22.91 15.10 0.97
C VAL A 86 23.15 14.01 2.01
N ARG A 87 22.83 14.30 3.27
CA ARG A 87 22.94 13.30 4.36
C ARG A 87 21.70 12.42 4.40
N VAL A 88 21.87 11.17 4.83
CA VAL A 88 20.76 10.23 4.95
C VAL A 88 20.66 9.76 6.39
N TYR A 89 19.46 9.84 6.97
CA TYR A 89 19.15 9.40 8.32
C TYR A 89 18.08 8.33 8.24
N MET A 90 18.39 7.12 8.69
CA MET A 90 17.45 6.00 8.58
C MET A 90 17.39 5.14 9.83
N ILE A 91 16.19 4.71 10.16
CA ILE A 91 15.92 3.69 11.19
C ILE A 91 15.51 2.38 10.52
N ARG A 92 15.54 1.28 11.27
CA ARG A 92 15.02 -0.03 10.86
C ARG A 92 13.64 -0.25 11.45
N GLY A 93 12.68 -0.60 10.59
CA GLY A 93 11.35 -1.06 10.99
C GLY A 93 11.32 -2.55 11.34
N ASN A 94 10.12 -3.13 11.43
CA ASN A 94 9.96 -4.55 11.77
C ASN A 94 10.41 -5.48 10.65
N HIS A 95 10.22 -5.11 9.38
CA HIS A 95 10.67 -5.92 8.24
C HIS A 95 12.19 -5.86 8.08
N ASP A 96 12.79 -4.67 8.28
CA ASP A 96 14.24 -4.47 8.18
C ASP A 96 15.04 -5.29 9.21
N ALA A 97 14.46 -5.54 10.40
CA ALA A 97 15.10 -6.34 11.44
C ALA A 97 15.34 -7.80 10.99
N MET A 98 14.55 -8.29 10.03
CA MET A 98 14.68 -9.63 9.45
C MET A 98 15.66 -9.67 8.27
N SER A 99 15.86 -8.54 7.58
CA SER A 99 16.65 -8.46 6.35
C SER A 99 18.15 -8.72 6.57
N ARG A 100 18.75 -9.52 5.67
CA ARG A 100 20.19 -9.80 5.67
C ARG A 100 21.01 -8.79 4.86
N ILE A 101 20.38 -8.05 3.93
CA ILE A 101 21.05 -7.02 3.10
C ILE A 101 21.71 -5.96 3.99
N THR A 102 21.00 -5.53 5.03
CA THR A 102 21.45 -4.48 5.96
C THR A 102 22.76 -4.82 6.68
N LYS A 103 23.16 -6.10 6.74
CA LYS A 103 24.41 -6.52 7.37
C LYS A 103 25.62 -6.54 6.43
N GLN A 104 25.39 -6.49 5.11
CA GLN A 104 26.43 -6.70 4.10
C GLN A 104 26.74 -5.44 3.28
N LEU A 105 25.90 -4.41 3.38
CA LEU A 105 26.05 -3.19 2.60
C LEU A 105 27.05 -2.23 3.27
N VAL A 106 28.08 -1.83 2.55
CA VAL A 106 28.96 -0.72 2.93
C VAL A 106 28.34 0.57 2.40
N LEU A 107 27.90 1.43 3.32
CA LEU A 107 27.28 2.72 3.00
C LEU A 107 28.29 3.87 3.14
N PRO A 108 28.14 4.98 2.40
CA PRO A 108 28.97 6.17 2.57
C PRO A 108 28.81 6.80 3.96
N ASP A 109 29.81 7.55 4.42
CA ASP A 109 29.81 8.22 5.74
C ASP A 109 28.69 9.27 5.91
N THR A 110 28.08 9.70 4.81
CA THR A 110 26.91 10.60 4.84
C THR A 110 25.61 9.86 5.20
N VAL A 111 25.62 8.53 5.29
CA VAL A 111 24.47 7.72 5.67
C VAL A 111 24.61 7.27 7.12
N THR A 112 23.67 7.70 7.96
CA THR A 112 23.56 7.28 9.34
C THR A 112 22.38 6.33 9.51
N THR A 113 22.68 5.08 9.87
CA THR A 113 21.68 4.11 10.31
C THR A 113 21.66 4.07 11.84
N PHE A 114 20.55 4.44 12.46
CA PHE A 114 20.42 4.42 13.92
C PHE A 114 20.35 2.99 14.46
N GLY A 115 20.90 2.76 15.65
CA GLY A 115 20.90 1.46 16.32
C GLY A 115 19.64 1.18 17.16
N GLY A 116 19.66 0.06 17.90
CA GLY A 116 18.60 -0.31 18.86
C GLY A 116 18.60 0.46 20.18
N ARG A 117 19.39 1.53 20.27
CA ARG A 117 19.40 2.52 21.36
C ARG A 117 19.23 3.88 20.73
N CYS A 118 18.52 4.79 21.40
CA CYS A 118 18.31 6.14 20.87
C CYS A 118 19.66 6.83 20.69
N GLN A 119 19.86 7.43 19.53
CA GLN A 119 21.02 8.27 19.24
C GLN A 119 20.54 9.57 18.62
N SER A 120 21.28 10.65 18.88
CA SER A 120 21.01 11.97 18.35
C SER A 120 22.20 12.41 17.52
N VAL A 121 21.95 12.86 16.30
CA VAL A 121 22.99 13.38 15.39
C VAL A 121 22.61 14.79 14.98
N ILE A 122 23.51 15.73 15.21
CA ILE A 122 23.30 17.13 14.83
C ILE A 122 23.92 17.37 13.46
N GLN A 123 23.09 17.83 12.52
CA GLN A 123 23.54 18.40 11.26
C GLN A 123 23.52 19.92 11.36
N ARG A 124 24.68 20.53 11.11
CA ARG A 124 24.76 21.98 11.03
C ARG A 124 24.02 22.45 9.78
N GLY A 125 23.09 23.37 9.97
CA GLY A 125 22.32 23.97 8.90
C GLY A 125 22.72 25.42 8.68
N VAL A 126 22.31 25.97 7.54
CA VAL A 126 22.46 27.40 7.30
C VAL A 126 21.28 28.12 7.94
N GLY A 127 21.49 28.61 9.17
CA GLY A 127 20.49 29.34 9.96
C GLY A 127 20.07 28.59 11.22
N VAL A 128 19.60 27.36 11.08
CA VAL A 128 19.20 26.49 12.20
C VAL A 128 19.91 25.13 12.11
N ASP A 129 20.50 24.71 13.23
CA ASP A 129 21.02 23.35 13.37
C ASP A 129 19.87 22.38 13.59
N VAL A 130 19.97 21.18 13.02
CA VAL A 130 18.91 20.16 13.12
C VAL A 130 19.46 18.92 13.82
N ALA A 131 18.80 18.51 14.90
CA ALA A 131 19.09 17.31 15.66
C ALA A 131 18.12 16.19 15.24
N PHE A 132 18.66 15.15 14.60
CA PHE A 132 17.92 13.95 14.24
C PHE A 132 18.05 12.90 15.35
N HIS A 133 16.91 12.46 15.88
CA HIS A 133 16.82 11.46 16.94
C HIS A 133 16.21 10.19 16.40
N GLY A 134 16.97 9.11 16.35
CA GLY A 134 16.50 7.85 15.77
C GLY A 134 16.70 6.66 16.71
N LEU A 135 15.76 5.72 16.62
CA LEU A 135 15.79 4.45 17.33
C LEU A 135 15.23 3.36 16.42
N SER A 136 16.08 2.40 16.07
CA SER A 136 15.70 1.24 15.26
C SER A 136 15.10 0.13 16.11
N PHE A 137 14.26 -0.70 15.49
CA PHE A 137 13.78 -1.92 16.13
C PHE A 137 14.93 -2.89 16.37
N ALA A 138 15.06 -3.35 17.62
CA ALA A 138 16.04 -4.37 17.99
C ALA A 138 15.57 -5.80 17.65
N SER A 139 14.26 -5.99 17.47
CA SER A 139 13.58 -7.25 17.21
C SER A 139 12.42 -6.99 16.24
N PRO A 140 12.03 -7.96 15.40
CA PRO A 140 10.86 -7.85 14.55
C PRO A 140 9.57 -7.58 15.33
N LYS A 141 9.50 -7.97 16.61
CA LYS A 141 8.37 -7.67 17.49
C LYS A 141 8.72 -6.51 18.43
N ALA A 142 7.81 -5.55 18.55
CA ALA A 142 7.93 -4.43 19.46
C ALA A 142 6.57 -4.16 20.16
N PRO A 143 6.15 -4.97 21.15
CA PRO A 143 4.83 -4.79 21.77
C PRO A 143 4.76 -3.55 22.70
N GLU A 144 5.90 -3.02 23.12
CA GLU A 144 6.00 -1.89 24.05
C GLU A 144 6.34 -0.59 23.32
N SER A 145 5.86 0.55 23.84
CA SER A 145 6.21 1.87 23.32
C SER A 145 7.72 2.11 23.36
N LEU A 146 8.26 2.67 22.28
CA LEU A 146 9.66 3.08 22.22
C LEU A 146 9.87 4.53 22.64
N LEU A 147 8.80 5.33 22.73
CA LEU A 147 8.88 6.76 23.05
C LEU A 147 9.65 7.06 24.34
N PRO A 148 9.48 6.33 25.46
CA PRO A 148 10.23 6.61 26.70
C PRO A 148 11.75 6.41 26.59
N LYS A 149 12.23 5.79 25.50
CA LYS A 149 13.66 5.56 25.24
C LYS A 149 14.31 6.70 24.46
N TYR A 150 13.53 7.64 23.93
CA TYR A 150 14.07 8.82 23.27
C TYR A 150 14.66 9.79 24.28
N ALA A 151 15.78 10.42 23.92
CA ALA A 151 16.34 11.49 24.72
C ALA A 151 15.51 12.77 24.57
N GLY A 152 15.59 13.66 25.56
CA GLY A 152 14.97 14.98 25.47
C GLY A 152 15.55 15.84 24.32
N PRO A 153 14.86 16.94 23.96
CA PRO A 153 15.30 17.82 22.89
C PRO A 153 16.68 18.42 23.16
N GLN A 154 17.48 18.55 22.10
CA GLN A 154 18.75 19.28 22.12
C GLN A 154 18.47 20.78 22.06
N GLU A 155 19.02 21.52 23.03
CA GLU A 155 18.87 22.97 23.09
C GLU A 155 19.59 23.64 21.89
N GLY A 156 19.00 24.72 21.38
CA GLY A 156 19.57 25.46 20.25
C GLY A 156 19.30 24.88 18.86
N ALA A 157 18.88 23.62 18.74
CA ALA A 157 18.57 22.95 17.48
C ALA A 157 17.06 22.76 17.27
N ALA A 158 16.64 22.55 16.02
CA ALA A 158 15.34 21.96 15.70
C ALA A 158 15.43 20.43 15.85
N ASN A 159 14.50 19.83 16.58
CA ASN A 159 14.52 18.44 16.98
C ASN A 159 13.56 17.61 16.14
N ILE A 160 14.11 16.63 15.42
CA ILE A 160 13.38 15.75 14.51
C ILE A 160 13.45 14.32 15.07
N GLY A 161 12.34 13.81 15.56
CA GLY A 161 12.22 12.41 15.98
C GLY A 161 11.92 11.51 14.79
N ILE A 162 12.64 10.40 14.64
CA ILE A 162 12.40 9.39 13.60
C ILE A 162 11.95 8.11 14.29
N MET A 163 10.72 7.65 14.04
CA MET A 163 10.13 6.50 14.72
C MET A 163 9.28 5.65 13.78
N HIS A 164 9.41 4.33 13.86
CA HIS A 164 8.54 3.39 13.15
C HIS A 164 7.53 2.86 14.16
N THR A 165 6.23 3.14 13.99
CA THR A 165 5.25 2.92 15.07
C THR A 165 3.80 2.83 14.60
N SER A 166 3.02 2.00 15.29
CA SER A 166 1.56 2.00 15.26
C SER A 166 1.01 3.12 16.14
N LEU A 167 0.33 4.09 15.53
CA LEU A 167 -0.37 5.13 16.28
C LEU A 167 -1.61 4.54 17.00
N ALA A 168 -1.68 4.73 18.31
CA ALA A 168 -2.76 4.22 19.16
C ALA A 168 -4.12 4.78 18.68
N GLY A 169 -5.07 3.87 18.42
CA GLY A 169 -6.41 4.20 17.90
C GLY A 169 -6.63 3.89 16.42
N SER A 170 -5.61 3.45 15.68
CA SER A 170 -5.79 2.97 14.30
C SER A 170 -6.36 1.53 14.29
N PRO A 171 -7.57 1.27 13.79
CA PRO A 171 -8.15 -0.07 13.78
C PRO A 171 -7.39 -1.01 12.83
N GLY A 172 -7.18 -2.27 13.24
CA GLY A 172 -6.75 -3.34 12.33
C GLY A 172 -5.24 -3.47 12.07
N HIS A 173 -4.39 -2.74 12.81
CA HIS A 173 -2.93 -2.88 12.70
C HIS A 173 -2.33 -3.66 13.86
N ASP A 174 -1.29 -4.44 13.56
CA ASP A 174 -0.46 -5.09 14.57
C ASP A 174 0.19 -4.04 15.48
N VAL A 175 0.38 -4.38 16.76
CA VAL A 175 0.91 -3.47 17.77
C VAL A 175 2.44 -3.44 17.69
N TYR A 176 2.98 -2.44 16.98
CA TYR A 176 4.42 -2.21 16.85
C TYR A 176 4.81 -0.85 17.42
N ALA A 177 5.59 -0.87 18.50
CA ALA A 177 6.06 0.28 19.25
C ALA A 177 4.95 1.32 19.55
N PRO A 178 3.78 0.91 20.07
CA PRO A 178 2.59 1.76 20.10
C PRO A 178 2.85 3.09 20.81
N CYS A 179 2.38 4.19 20.22
CA CYS A 179 2.42 5.51 20.82
C CYS A 179 1.14 6.29 20.53
N SER A 180 0.76 7.22 21.41
CA SER A 180 -0.35 8.11 21.14
C SER A 180 0.13 9.41 20.52
N VAL A 181 -0.72 10.03 19.69
CA VAL A 181 -0.49 11.37 19.12
C VAL A 181 -0.26 12.40 20.23
N ALA A 182 -0.97 12.28 21.36
CA ALA A 182 -0.82 13.17 22.51
C ALA A 182 0.58 13.06 23.14
N ASP A 183 1.09 11.84 23.33
CA ASP A 183 2.43 11.64 23.91
C ASP A 183 3.53 12.19 22.99
N LEU A 184 3.38 12.03 21.66
CA LEU A 184 4.33 12.57 20.69
C LEU A 184 4.37 14.10 20.70
N HIS A 185 3.21 14.77 20.78
CA HIS A 185 3.14 16.22 20.97
C HIS A 185 3.72 16.66 22.32
N GLY A 186 3.54 15.85 23.36
CA GLY A 186 4.06 16.13 24.71
C GLY A 186 5.57 15.95 24.85
N HIS A 187 6.25 15.28 23.91
CA HIS A 187 7.68 14.98 24.00
C HIS A 187 8.58 16.22 23.81
N GLY A 188 8.11 17.24 23.08
CA GLY A 188 8.84 18.50 22.86
C GLY A 188 9.81 18.50 21.68
N PHE A 189 9.66 17.58 20.73
CA PHE A 189 10.31 17.67 19.41
C PHE A 189 9.51 18.57 18.46
N ASP A 190 10.16 19.20 17.50
CA ASP A 190 9.51 20.10 16.54
C ASP A 190 8.79 19.31 15.44
N TYR A 191 9.36 18.17 15.04
CA TYR A 191 8.81 17.27 14.01
C TYR A 191 8.98 15.80 14.36
N TRP A 192 8.00 14.99 14.01
CA TRP A 192 8.09 13.52 14.04
C TRP A 192 7.95 12.94 12.64
N ALA A 193 9.05 12.34 12.18
CA ALA A 193 9.14 11.50 11.00
C ALA A 193 8.72 10.06 11.35
N LEU A 194 7.44 9.75 11.13
CA LEU A 194 6.87 8.43 11.43
C LEU A 194 6.89 7.51 10.22
N GLY A 195 6.88 6.20 10.46
CA GLY A 195 6.63 5.14 9.46
C GLY A 195 5.79 4.01 10.07
N HIS A 196 5.52 2.96 9.27
CA HIS A 196 4.75 1.73 9.57
C HIS A 196 3.35 1.70 8.94
N ILE A 197 2.64 2.83 8.96
CA ILE A 197 1.27 2.91 8.41
C ILE A 197 1.34 3.41 6.98
N HIS A 198 0.91 2.57 6.03
CA HIS A 198 1.03 2.83 4.58
C HIS A 198 0.09 3.91 4.06
N VAL A 199 -0.86 4.36 4.89
CA VAL A 199 -1.78 5.46 4.59
C VAL A 199 -1.20 6.75 5.16
N ARG A 200 -1.07 7.76 4.31
CA ARG A 200 -0.60 9.08 4.69
C ARG A 200 -1.50 9.72 5.76
N GLN A 201 -0.89 10.21 6.84
CA GLN A 201 -1.58 10.92 7.92
C GLN A 201 -0.70 12.05 8.44
N VAL A 202 -1.32 13.19 8.75
CA VAL A 202 -0.62 14.37 9.29
C VAL A 202 -1.39 14.89 10.50
N TYR A 203 -0.66 15.14 11.58
CA TYR A 203 -1.21 15.68 12.82
C TYR A 203 -0.46 16.94 13.20
N SER A 204 -1.17 18.06 13.20
CA SER A 204 -0.64 19.37 13.60
C SER A 204 -1.03 19.67 15.04
N GLY A 205 -0.07 20.14 15.84
CA GLY A 205 -0.29 20.49 17.24
C GLY A 205 0.92 21.22 17.81
N ALA A 206 1.35 20.87 19.02
CA ALA A 206 2.59 21.38 19.61
C ALA A 206 3.85 20.95 18.83
N SER A 207 3.73 19.89 18.04
CA SER A 207 4.72 19.35 17.11
C SER A 207 4.02 19.02 15.80
N THR A 208 4.76 18.91 14.71
CA THR A 208 4.22 18.39 13.44
C THR A 208 4.53 16.89 13.32
N LEU A 209 3.50 16.04 13.31
CA LEU A 209 3.66 14.59 13.17
C LEU A 209 3.25 14.18 11.76
N VAL A 210 4.09 13.41 11.08
CA VAL A 210 3.80 12.95 9.73
C VAL A 210 4.04 11.46 9.63
N MET A 211 3.02 10.76 9.15
CA MET A 211 3.10 9.43 8.58
C MET A 211 3.04 9.62 7.06
N PRO A 212 4.14 9.45 6.30
CA PRO A 212 4.16 9.75 4.88
C PRO A 212 3.38 8.71 4.07
N GLY A 213 3.19 7.51 4.61
CA GLY A 213 2.66 6.35 3.90
C GLY A 213 3.72 5.67 3.02
N ILE A 214 3.28 4.66 2.29
CA ILE A 214 4.12 3.96 1.31
C ILE A 214 4.32 4.82 0.05
N PRO A 215 5.54 4.97 -0.49
CA PRO A 215 5.80 5.82 -1.66
C PRO A 215 5.38 5.21 -3.01
N GLN A 216 5.08 3.91 -3.05
CA GLN A 216 4.55 3.19 -4.20
C GLN A 216 3.62 2.06 -3.72
N GLY A 217 2.34 2.12 -4.08
CA GLY A 217 1.38 1.07 -3.74
C GLY A 217 1.78 -0.26 -4.36
N ARG A 218 1.54 -1.34 -3.64
CA ARG A 218 1.89 -2.72 -4.02
C ARG A 218 0.67 -3.51 -4.46
N ASP A 219 -0.51 -3.14 -3.97
CA ASP A 219 -1.78 -3.74 -4.35
C ASP A 219 -2.96 -2.75 -4.24
N ILE A 220 -4.14 -3.24 -4.60
CA ILE A 220 -5.37 -2.46 -4.66
C ILE A 220 -5.81 -1.87 -3.31
N ASN A 221 -5.39 -2.44 -2.17
CA ASN A 221 -5.72 -1.93 -0.84
C ASN A 221 -4.84 -0.73 -0.48
N GLU A 222 -3.75 -0.53 -1.22
CA GLU A 222 -2.90 0.65 -1.18
C GLU A 222 -3.26 1.60 -2.35
N ALA A 223 -4.55 1.79 -2.60
CA ALA A 223 -5.07 2.67 -3.66
C ALA A 223 -4.74 4.15 -3.44
N GLY A 224 -4.89 4.93 -4.51
CA GLY A 224 -4.67 6.38 -4.51
C GLY A 224 -3.21 6.79 -4.71
N GLU A 225 -3.02 8.10 -4.72
CA GLU A 225 -1.72 8.74 -4.88
C GLU A 225 -0.75 8.36 -3.76
N LYS A 226 0.52 8.19 -4.13
CA LYS A 226 1.61 7.96 -3.16
C LYS A 226 2.68 9.00 -3.27
N SER A 227 3.23 9.36 -2.13
CA SER A 227 4.04 10.56 -2.01
C SER A 227 5.08 10.47 -0.89
N VAL A 228 5.95 11.46 -0.88
CA VAL A 228 6.86 11.78 0.21
C VAL A 228 6.63 13.21 0.68
N THR A 229 7.13 13.54 1.86
CA THR A 229 7.00 14.88 2.43
C THR A 229 8.31 15.63 2.27
N LEU A 230 8.30 16.73 1.52
CA LEU A 230 9.35 17.74 1.59
C LEU A 230 9.08 18.61 2.81
N VAL A 231 10.05 18.70 3.71
CA VAL A 231 9.98 19.50 4.94
C VAL A 231 10.99 20.64 4.85
N THR A 232 10.57 21.83 5.22
CA THR A 232 11.42 23.02 5.34
C THR A 232 11.33 23.53 6.78
N ILE A 233 12.47 23.56 7.48
CA ILE A 233 12.62 24.17 8.79
C ILE A 233 13.21 25.57 8.58
N ARG A 234 12.45 26.59 8.94
CA ARG A 234 12.88 28.00 8.86
C ARG A 234 13.80 28.36 10.02
N ASP A 235 14.46 29.51 9.92
CA ASP A 235 15.36 30.02 10.98
C ASP A 235 14.64 30.23 12.33
N ASP A 236 13.33 30.53 12.30
CA ASP A 236 12.47 30.68 13.49
C ASP A 236 11.92 29.34 14.01
N ARG A 237 12.41 28.21 13.47
CA ARG A 237 11.98 26.83 13.72
C ARG A 237 10.56 26.50 13.26
N SER A 238 9.88 27.38 12.53
CA SER A 238 8.61 27.01 11.90
C SER A 238 8.82 25.90 10.87
N VAL A 239 7.88 24.95 10.86
CA VAL A 239 7.91 23.78 9.99
C VAL A 239 6.91 23.98 8.86
N GLU A 240 7.42 24.03 7.63
CA GLU A 240 6.60 23.99 6.42
C GLU A 240 6.73 22.64 5.73
N MET A 241 5.65 22.20 5.09
CA MET A 241 5.63 20.91 4.40
C MET A 241 4.97 21.02 3.05
N ALA A 242 5.46 20.25 2.10
CA ALA A 242 4.83 20.07 0.82
C ALA A 242 4.89 18.60 0.40
N GLU A 243 3.80 18.13 -0.20
CA GLU A 243 3.73 16.77 -0.72
C GLU A 243 4.42 16.68 -2.09
N ARG A 244 5.11 15.57 -2.35
CA ARG A 244 5.73 15.25 -3.63
C ARG A 244 5.33 13.85 -4.05
N LEU A 245 4.70 13.72 -5.21
CA LEU A 245 4.30 12.41 -5.73
C LEU A 245 5.51 11.58 -6.12
N THR A 246 5.42 10.28 -5.86
CA THR A 246 6.49 9.32 -6.16
C THR A 246 6.00 8.03 -6.82
N SER A 247 4.70 7.73 -6.75
CA SER A 247 4.15 6.52 -7.38
C SER A 247 4.30 6.56 -8.90
N VAL A 248 4.83 5.47 -9.42
CA VAL A 248 4.85 5.16 -10.85
C VAL A 248 3.53 4.56 -11.28
N ALA A 249 2.96 3.68 -10.45
CA ALA A 249 1.67 3.04 -10.66
C ALA A 249 0.67 3.44 -9.56
N GLN A 250 -0.52 3.88 -9.96
CA GLN A 250 -1.62 4.22 -9.06
C GLN A 250 -2.72 3.17 -9.17
N PHE A 251 -3.00 2.52 -8.04
CA PHE A 251 -4.09 1.56 -7.94
C PHE A 251 -5.41 2.28 -7.70
N GLU A 252 -6.45 1.92 -8.46
CA GLU A 252 -7.78 2.51 -8.30
C GLU A 252 -8.88 1.47 -8.44
N ARG A 253 -9.97 1.65 -7.67
CA ARG A 253 -11.22 0.91 -7.87
C ARG A 253 -12.12 1.75 -8.76
N VAL A 254 -12.42 1.26 -9.96
CA VAL A 254 -13.22 1.96 -10.97
C VAL A 254 -14.60 1.33 -11.01
N SER A 255 -15.61 2.06 -10.54
CA SER A 255 -17.01 1.61 -10.59
C SER A 255 -17.63 2.01 -11.92
N ILE A 256 -18.14 1.04 -12.67
CA ILE A 256 -18.77 1.26 -13.98
C ILE A 256 -20.22 0.81 -13.89
N ASP A 257 -21.13 1.76 -14.10
CA ASP A 257 -22.57 1.49 -14.12
C ASP A 257 -23.01 0.99 -15.49
N LEU A 258 -23.47 -0.26 -15.54
CA LEU A 258 -24.03 -0.91 -16.72
C LEU A 258 -25.57 -0.89 -16.72
N THR A 259 -26.21 -0.08 -15.87
CA THR A 259 -27.66 0.03 -15.82
C THR A 259 -28.23 0.39 -17.20
N GLY A 260 -29.20 -0.41 -17.66
CA GLY A 260 -29.84 -0.26 -18.97
C GLY A 260 -29.02 -0.76 -20.15
N ALA A 261 -27.76 -1.21 -19.94
CA ALA A 261 -26.97 -1.77 -21.02
C ALA A 261 -27.59 -3.08 -21.52
N SER A 262 -27.76 -3.20 -22.83
CA SER A 262 -28.44 -4.34 -23.46
C SER A 262 -27.60 -5.08 -24.50
N GLU A 263 -26.52 -4.45 -24.98
CA GLU A 263 -25.59 -5.04 -25.94
C GLU A 263 -24.16 -5.10 -25.38
N TRP A 264 -23.42 -6.15 -25.72
CA TRP A 264 -22.03 -6.33 -25.27
C TRP A 264 -21.14 -5.14 -25.65
N SER A 265 -21.29 -4.63 -26.87
CA SER A 265 -20.59 -3.44 -27.37
C SER A 265 -20.78 -2.22 -26.46
N GLU A 266 -21.99 -2.00 -25.95
CA GLU A 266 -22.32 -0.92 -25.04
C GLU A 266 -21.58 -1.07 -23.70
N ALA A 267 -21.51 -2.28 -23.16
CA ALA A 267 -20.75 -2.55 -21.95
C ALA A 267 -19.25 -2.24 -22.13
N ILE A 268 -18.66 -2.64 -23.26
CA ILE A 268 -17.25 -2.34 -23.56
C ILE A 268 -17.01 -0.84 -23.73
N VAL A 269 -17.93 -0.11 -24.39
CA VAL A 269 -17.84 1.36 -24.51
C VAL A 269 -17.85 2.02 -23.13
N ARG A 270 -18.73 1.58 -22.22
CA ARG A 270 -18.80 2.12 -20.85
C ARG A 270 -17.55 1.77 -20.02
N ILE A 271 -17.01 0.56 -20.18
CA ILE A 271 -15.75 0.15 -19.55
C ILE A 271 -14.61 1.05 -20.01
N ARG A 272 -14.46 1.23 -21.33
CA ARG A 272 -13.43 2.09 -21.92
C ARG A 272 -13.56 3.53 -21.41
N ALA A 273 -14.75 4.10 -21.40
CA ALA A 273 -14.98 5.45 -20.89
C ALA A 273 -14.62 5.60 -19.40
N GLY A 274 -14.96 4.60 -18.56
CA GLY A 274 -14.59 4.60 -17.14
C GLY A 274 -13.08 4.51 -16.92
N LEU A 275 -12.38 3.73 -17.74
CA LEU A 275 -10.92 3.66 -17.76
C LEU A 275 -10.29 4.98 -18.22
N GLU A 276 -10.79 5.60 -19.29
CA GLU A 276 -10.32 6.91 -19.78
C GLU A 276 -10.44 7.98 -18.69
N GLN A 277 -11.62 8.09 -18.07
CA GLN A 277 -11.86 9.04 -16.99
C GLN A 277 -10.89 8.81 -15.81
N SER A 278 -10.69 7.56 -15.42
CA SER A 278 -9.79 7.22 -14.31
C SER A 278 -8.31 7.46 -14.66
N ARG A 279 -7.92 7.25 -15.92
CA ARG A 279 -6.56 7.50 -16.41
C ARG A 279 -6.26 8.99 -16.45
N GLU A 280 -7.22 9.82 -16.88
CA GLU A 280 -7.11 11.28 -16.85
C GLU A 280 -7.00 11.82 -15.42
N ALA A 281 -7.75 11.25 -14.48
CA ALA A 281 -7.70 11.65 -13.07
C ALA A 281 -6.41 11.19 -12.35
N ALA A 282 -5.85 10.03 -12.71
CA ALA A 282 -4.69 9.49 -12.03
C ALA A 282 -3.39 10.24 -12.40
N ARG A 283 -2.70 10.75 -11.37
CA ARG A 283 -1.49 11.57 -11.52
C ARG A 283 -0.22 10.75 -11.76
N SER A 284 -0.24 9.48 -11.40
CA SER A 284 0.89 8.56 -11.66
C SER A 284 0.96 8.19 -13.14
N ARG A 285 2.13 7.72 -13.58
CA ARG A 285 2.36 7.35 -14.99
C ARG A 285 1.41 6.25 -15.45
N TYR A 286 1.19 5.25 -14.60
CA TYR A 286 0.33 4.11 -14.90
C TYR A 286 -0.90 4.08 -13.98
N LEU A 287 -2.04 3.71 -14.56
CA LEU A 287 -3.25 3.31 -13.83
C LEU A 287 -3.31 1.79 -13.71
N VAL A 288 -3.58 1.29 -12.52
CA VAL A 288 -3.89 -0.12 -12.27
C VAL A 288 -5.30 -0.20 -11.69
N ALA A 289 -6.26 -0.57 -12.54
CA ALA A 289 -7.68 -0.51 -12.23
C ALA A 289 -8.20 -1.88 -11.78
N ARG A 290 -8.97 -1.88 -10.69
CA ARG A 290 -9.94 -2.93 -10.40
C ARG A 290 -11.31 -2.44 -10.84
N LEU A 291 -11.87 -3.10 -11.85
CA LEU A 291 -13.17 -2.75 -12.41
C LEU A 291 -14.27 -3.40 -11.59
N GLY A 292 -15.19 -2.59 -11.05
CA GLY A 292 -16.45 -3.04 -10.47
C GLY A 292 -17.58 -2.73 -11.42
N LEU A 293 -18.15 -3.75 -12.06
CA LEU A 293 -19.30 -3.58 -12.96
C LEU A 293 -20.58 -3.73 -12.15
N THR A 294 -21.35 -2.65 -12.05
CA THR A 294 -22.53 -2.53 -11.19
C THR A 294 -23.79 -2.20 -11.97
N GLY A 295 -24.95 -2.37 -11.35
CA GLY A 295 -26.23 -1.91 -11.90
C GLY A 295 -27.13 -3.01 -12.44
N THR A 296 -28.21 -2.59 -13.11
CA THR A 296 -29.26 -3.50 -13.61
C THR A 296 -29.21 -3.60 -15.13
N SER A 297 -28.80 -4.75 -15.66
CA SER A 297 -28.52 -4.94 -17.09
C SER A 297 -29.07 -6.27 -17.60
N ALA A 298 -29.54 -6.27 -18.86
CA ALA A 298 -29.89 -7.50 -19.57
C ALA A 298 -28.65 -8.41 -19.81
N LEU A 299 -27.45 -7.84 -19.75
CA LEU A 299 -26.17 -8.54 -19.94
C LEU A 299 -25.65 -9.25 -18.69
N SER A 300 -26.36 -9.16 -17.55
CA SER A 300 -25.91 -9.71 -16.26
C SER A 300 -25.44 -11.18 -16.39
N TRP A 301 -26.24 -12.04 -17.02
CA TRP A 301 -25.85 -13.43 -17.23
C TRP A 301 -24.75 -13.55 -18.31
N SER A 302 -24.87 -12.94 -19.49
CA SER A 302 -23.83 -13.08 -20.53
C SER A 302 -22.43 -12.68 -20.04
N LEU A 303 -22.32 -11.64 -19.21
CA LEU A 303 -21.04 -11.19 -18.64
C LEU A 303 -20.47 -12.16 -17.59
N ILE A 304 -21.32 -12.87 -16.86
CA ILE A 304 -20.89 -13.93 -15.93
C ILE A 304 -20.49 -15.19 -16.70
N ARG A 305 -21.25 -15.56 -17.75
CA ARG A 305 -20.99 -16.74 -18.60
C ARG A 305 -19.66 -16.62 -19.29
N ASP A 306 -19.49 -15.49 -19.96
CA ASP A 306 -18.38 -15.23 -20.87
C ASP A 306 -17.33 -14.36 -20.17
N ARG A 307 -17.07 -14.66 -18.89
CA ARG A 307 -16.19 -13.86 -18.02
C ARG A 307 -14.78 -13.72 -18.57
N ASP A 308 -14.25 -14.77 -19.20
CA ASP A 308 -12.92 -14.73 -19.81
C ASP A 308 -12.87 -13.77 -21.00
N LEU A 309 -13.93 -13.74 -21.81
CA LEU A 309 -14.07 -12.76 -22.90
C LEU A 309 -14.19 -11.33 -22.34
N LEU A 310 -14.97 -11.13 -21.28
CA LEU A 310 -15.08 -9.84 -20.61
C LEU A 310 -13.72 -9.33 -20.11
N ILE A 311 -12.93 -10.20 -19.47
CA ILE A 311 -11.60 -9.84 -18.98
C ILE A 311 -10.70 -9.44 -20.15
N ALA A 312 -10.66 -10.25 -21.22
CA ALA A 312 -9.86 -9.95 -22.40
C ALA A 312 -10.25 -8.61 -23.07
N GLU A 313 -11.55 -8.34 -23.20
CA GLU A 313 -12.05 -7.06 -23.75
C GLU A 313 -11.74 -5.87 -22.83
N ALA A 314 -11.81 -6.05 -21.51
CA ALA A 314 -11.43 -5.02 -20.55
C ALA A 314 -9.92 -4.73 -20.58
N GLU A 315 -9.08 -5.75 -20.72
CA GLU A 315 -7.64 -5.62 -20.89
C GLU A 315 -7.30 -4.91 -22.22
N GLN A 316 -7.94 -5.31 -23.32
CA GLN A 316 -7.82 -4.65 -24.61
C GLN A 316 -8.26 -3.18 -24.54
N ALA A 317 -9.35 -2.88 -23.84
CA ALA A 317 -9.80 -1.50 -23.61
C ALA A 317 -8.73 -0.70 -22.83
N ALA A 318 -8.13 -1.28 -21.79
CA ALA A 318 -7.06 -0.63 -21.03
C ALA A 318 -5.80 -0.39 -21.87
N GLU A 319 -5.42 -1.34 -22.74
CA GLU A 319 -4.31 -1.18 -23.69
C GLU A 319 -4.57 -0.02 -24.65
N GLN A 320 -5.79 0.09 -25.19
CA GLN A 320 -6.19 1.18 -26.08
C GLN A 320 -6.21 2.55 -25.39
N VAL A 321 -6.59 2.61 -24.12
CA VAL A 321 -6.47 3.83 -23.29
C VAL A 321 -5.00 4.19 -23.08
N GLY A 322 -4.14 3.18 -23.00
CA GLY A 322 -2.70 3.32 -22.81
C GLY A 322 -2.34 3.61 -21.36
N ASN A 323 -1.13 3.20 -20.97
CA ASN A 323 -0.61 3.31 -19.61
C ASN A 323 -1.62 2.86 -18.52
N SER A 324 -2.48 1.90 -18.85
CA SER A 324 -3.56 1.45 -17.99
C SER A 324 -3.58 -0.07 -17.99
N TRP A 325 -3.84 -0.65 -16.82
CA TRP A 325 -3.87 -2.08 -16.59
C TRP A 325 -5.14 -2.46 -15.86
N VAL A 326 -5.72 -3.61 -16.17
CA VAL A 326 -6.82 -4.20 -15.39
C VAL A 326 -6.23 -5.25 -14.46
N GLU A 327 -6.30 -5.02 -13.15
CA GLU A 327 -5.87 -6.01 -12.15
C GLU A 327 -6.94 -7.09 -11.94
N LYS A 328 -8.21 -6.70 -11.96
CA LYS A 328 -9.35 -7.60 -11.72
C LYS A 328 -10.65 -6.96 -12.20
N VAL A 329 -11.56 -7.81 -12.68
CA VAL A 329 -12.97 -7.47 -12.92
C VAL A 329 -13.86 -8.15 -11.89
N GLU A 330 -14.66 -7.36 -11.20
CA GLU A 330 -15.66 -7.75 -10.21
C GLU A 330 -17.06 -7.44 -10.76
N LEU A 331 -17.97 -8.40 -10.65
CA LEU A 331 -19.33 -8.32 -11.18
C LEU A 331 -20.31 -8.20 -10.02
N ALA A 332 -21.07 -7.12 -9.99
CA ALA A 332 -22.17 -6.86 -9.06
C ALA A 332 -23.40 -6.39 -9.85
N LEU A 333 -23.81 -7.18 -10.83
CA LEU A 333 -24.92 -6.89 -11.74
C LEU A 333 -26.17 -7.65 -11.32
N SER A 334 -27.31 -6.96 -11.42
CA SER A 334 -28.63 -7.59 -11.33
C SER A 334 -29.28 -7.63 -12.70
N THR A 335 -30.11 -8.65 -12.96
CA THR A 335 -30.89 -8.72 -14.19
C THR A 335 -32.06 -7.75 -14.11
N THR A 336 -32.39 -7.07 -15.21
CA THR A 336 -33.66 -6.38 -15.33
C THR A 336 -34.76 -7.43 -15.23
N VAL A 337 -35.52 -7.45 -14.14
CA VAL A 337 -36.76 -8.23 -14.10
C VAL A 337 -37.65 -7.61 -15.18
N ILE A 338 -37.76 -8.29 -16.31
CA ILE A 338 -38.74 -7.93 -17.32
C ILE A 338 -40.08 -8.22 -16.65
N GLY A 339 -40.71 -7.17 -16.12
CA GLY A 339 -42.14 -7.20 -15.84
C GLY A 339 -42.85 -7.53 -17.15
N ASP A 340 -43.60 -8.62 -17.14
CA ASP A 340 -44.53 -9.06 -18.17
C ASP A 340 -43.93 -9.37 -19.56
N LEU A 341 -43.21 -10.49 -19.66
CA LEU A 341 -43.39 -11.38 -20.80
C LEU A 341 -44.32 -12.52 -20.36
N GLU A 342 -45.63 -12.31 -20.53
CA GLU A 342 -46.56 -13.42 -20.63
C GLU A 342 -46.04 -14.41 -21.69
N GLY A 343 -45.56 -15.57 -21.23
CA GLY A 343 -45.41 -16.77 -22.07
C GLY A 343 -44.00 -17.28 -22.39
N GLY A 344 -42.92 -16.72 -21.84
CA GLY A 344 -41.56 -17.25 -22.03
C GLY A 344 -40.96 -17.77 -20.72
N ALA A 345 -40.90 -19.09 -20.54
CA ALA A 345 -40.18 -19.72 -19.42
C ALA A 345 -38.73 -19.22 -19.37
N ASP A 346 -38.38 -18.45 -18.34
CA ASP A 346 -36.99 -18.06 -18.05
C ASP A 346 -36.27 -19.28 -17.47
N PRO A 347 -35.34 -19.91 -18.21
CA PRO A 347 -34.69 -21.14 -17.76
C PRO A 347 -33.83 -20.94 -16.50
N THR A 348 -33.41 -19.70 -16.23
CA THR A 348 -32.64 -19.35 -15.02
C THR A 348 -33.54 -19.16 -13.82
N LEU A 349 -34.74 -18.58 -13.98
CA LEU A 349 -35.74 -18.58 -12.91
C LEU A 349 -36.26 -19.98 -12.65
N GLU A 350 -36.55 -20.77 -13.70
CA GLU A 350 -36.92 -22.18 -13.55
C GLU A 350 -35.81 -23.01 -12.92
N LEU A 351 -34.54 -22.79 -13.28
CA LEU A 351 -33.40 -23.45 -12.64
C LEU A 351 -33.26 -22.98 -11.19
N ALA A 352 -33.36 -21.70 -10.88
CA ALA A 352 -33.28 -21.19 -9.51
C ALA A 352 -34.47 -21.66 -8.65
N GLN A 353 -35.64 -21.84 -9.24
CA GLN A 353 -36.82 -22.38 -8.59
C GLN A 353 -36.66 -23.89 -8.39
N SER A 354 -36.23 -24.63 -9.41
CA SER A 354 -35.90 -26.05 -9.36
C SER A 354 -34.77 -26.33 -8.36
N MET A 355 -33.74 -25.49 -8.28
CA MET A 355 -32.67 -25.59 -7.27
C MET A 355 -33.21 -25.33 -5.86
N ARG A 356 -34.15 -24.39 -5.69
CA ARG A 356 -34.81 -24.13 -4.39
C ARG A 356 -35.74 -25.26 -3.98
N ASP A 357 -36.50 -25.81 -4.91
CA ASP A 357 -37.38 -26.95 -4.69
C ASP A 357 -36.57 -28.22 -4.39
N ASN A 358 -35.45 -28.40 -5.11
CA ASN A 358 -34.56 -29.55 -4.92
C ASN A 358 -33.68 -29.42 -3.67
N ALA A 359 -33.37 -28.21 -3.19
CA ALA A 359 -32.69 -28.01 -1.91
C ALA A 359 -33.51 -28.54 -0.71
N GLY A 360 -34.83 -28.66 -0.87
CA GLY A 360 -35.73 -29.30 0.08
C GLY A 360 -35.86 -30.83 -0.07
N SER A 361 -35.31 -31.42 -1.14
CA SER A 361 -35.50 -32.84 -1.45
C SER A 361 -34.68 -33.75 -0.53
N GLU A 362 -35.24 -34.92 -0.23
CA GLU A 362 -34.59 -35.93 0.61
C GLU A 362 -33.31 -36.48 -0.03
N ALA A 363 -33.29 -36.59 -1.37
CA ALA A 363 -32.12 -37.00 -2.14
C ALA A 363 -30.97 -35.98 -2.04
N PHE A 364 -31.25 -34.69 -2.25
CA PHE A 364 -30.24 -33.64 -2.13
C PHE A 364 -29.71 -33.51 -0.70
N ARG A 365 -30.57 -33.64 0.31
CA ARG A 365 -30.16 -33.64 1.72
C ARG A 365 -29.27 -34.85 2.05
N SER A 366 -29.55 -36.01 1.47
CA SER A 366 -28.70 -37.20 1.61
C SER A 366 -27.33 -36.97 0.97
N ASP A 367 -27.28 -36.47 -0.27
CA ASP A 367 -26.01 -36.21 -0.97
C ASP A 367 -25.18 -35.13 -0.28
N ALA A 368 -25.82 -34.06 0.20
CA ALA A 368 -25.17 -33.00 0.97
C ALA A 368 -24.61 -33.53 2.29
N ARG A 369 -25.35 -34.42 2.98
CA ARG A 369 -24.90 -35.06 4.20
C ARG A 369 -23.69 -35.95 3.96
N ASP A 370 -23.68 -36.75 2.89
CA ASP A 370 -22.55 -37.61 2.54
C ASP A 370 -21.31 -36.79 2.19
N LEU A 371 -21.47 -35.67 1.47
CA LEU A 371 -20.38 -34.74 1.18
C LEU A 371 -19.82 -34.11 2.47
N ILE A 372 -20.68 -33.69 3.39
CA ILE A 372 -20.28 -33.13 4.69
C ILE A 372 -19.53 -34.18 5.52
N LEU A 373 -20.05 -35.41 5.62
CA LEU A 373 -19.40 -36.50 6.35
C LEU A 373 -18.02 -36.85 5.76
N LYS A 374 -17.91 -36.87 4.43
CA LYS A 374 -16.63 -37.07 3.73
C LYS A 374 -15.64 -35.93 4.02
N THR A 375 -16.10 -34.69 3.95
CA THR A 375 -15.27 -33.52 4.24
C THR A 375 -14.81 -33.52 5.71
N ILE A 376 -15.65 -33.93 6.66
CA ILE A 376 -15.28 -34.10 8.07
C ILE A 376 -14.23 -35.20 8.24
N ALA A 377 -14.33 -36.31 7.50
CA ALA A 377 -13.33 -37.37 7.53
C ALA A 377 -11.95 -36.90 7.05
N ASP A 378 -11.91 -35.99 6.08
CA ASP A 378 -10.68 -35.40 5.53
C ASP A 378 -10.06 -34.33 6.45
N LEU A 379 -10.79 -33.84 7.46
CA LEU A 379 -10.27 -32.88 8.44
C LEU A 379 -9.36 -33.54 9.51
N PRO A 380 -8.36 -32.81 10.03
CA PRO A 380 -7.55 -33.23 11.18
C PRO A 380 -8.41 -33.55 12.41
N PRO A 381 -8.03 -34.54 13.27
CA PRO A 381 -8.87 -35.03 14.37
C PRO A 381 -9.37 -33.96 15.36
N ASP A 382 -8.57 -32.91 15.56
CA ASP A 382 -8.82 -31.74 16.40
C ASP A 382 -9.80 -30.72 15.78
N ALA A 383 -10.02 -30.76 14.47
CA ALA A 383 -10.93 -29.86 13.74
C ALA A 383 -12.32 -30.47 13.48
N ARG A 384 -12.50 -31.78 13.71
CA ARG A 384 -13.75 -32.52 13.39
C ARG A 384 -14.96 -32.12 14.26
N GLY A 385 -14.74 -31.45 15.39
CA GLY A 385 -15.80 -30.99 16.28
C GLY A 385 -16.53 -29.72 15.85
N PHE A 386 -16.10 -29.06 14.77
CA PHE A 386 -16.67 -27.80 14.29
C PHE A 386 -18.13 -27.95 13.79
N ALA A 387 -18.53 -29.14 13.35
CA ALA A 387 -19.86 -29.41 12.79
C ALA A 387 -20.94 -29.72 13.85
N GLY A 388 -20.63 -29.63 15.16
CA GLY A 388 -21.55 -30.04 16.23
C GLY A 388 -21.46 -31.53 16.58
N LYS A 389 -22.23 -31.98 17.59
CA LYS A 389 -22.28 -33.39 18.05
C LYS A 389 -23.61 -34.10 17.75
N ASP A 390 -24.57 -33.37 17.19
CA ASP A 390 -25.92 -33.84 16.95
C ASP A 390 -26.17 -33.86 15.43
N GLU A 391 -27.14 -34.67 15.01
CA GLU A 391 -27.44 -35.01 13.61
C GLU A 391 -27.89 -33.82 12.73
#